data_AF-A0A3B3BFB1-F1
#
_entry.id   AF-A0A3B3BFB1-F1
#
_cell.length_a   1.000
_cell.length_b   1.000
_cell.length_c   1.000
_cell.angle_alpha   90.00
_cell.angle_beta   90.00
_cell.angle_gamma   90.00
#
_symmetry.space_group_name_H-M   'P 1'
#
loop_
_entity.id
_entity.type
_entity.pdbx_description
1 polymer ?
#
loop_
_entity_poly.entity_id
_entity_poly.type
_entity_poly.pdbx_seq_one_letter_code
_entity_poly.pdbx_strand_id
1 'polypeptide(L)'
;MGDSFSEQLMEDSSFLKADRRLDTELVDKVILQLNRIYPQILTDKEATKFRNLDVPTNVRLGELLTHLQRKGEEACREFYRALHLHVEEVYYSLPTRLRLRDSLDPLTSPSVIQQRYVLNDRGPLFFLGSFSFAVGIALLYYYSESKLSGGSRALGMAALGLKRKAQEVLIWYTEESFIK
;
A
#
# COMPACT_ATOMS: atom_id res chain seq x y z
N MET A 1 14.08 -8.76 32.32
CA MET A 1 14.80 -9.59 31.35
C MET A 1 14.13 -9.37 30.01
N GLY A 2 14.84 -8.87 28.99
CA GLY A 2 14.27 -8.84 27.65
C GLY A 2 14.31 -10.26 27.08
N ASP A 3 13.20 -10.78 26.60
CA ASP A 3 13.15 -12.09 25.96
C ASP A 3 14.16 -12.12 24.81
N SER A 4 14.91 -13.21 24.71
CA SER A 4 15.91 -13.35 23.67
C SER A 4 15.23 -13.33 22.29
N PHE A 5 15.88 -12.74 21.28
CA PHE A 5 15.28 -12.71 19.92
C PHE A 5 15.06 -14.12 19.36
N SER A 6 15.81 -15.11 19.88
CA SER A 6 15.66 -16.52 19.54
C SER A 6 14.36 -17.12 20.12
N GLU A 7 14.02 -16.80 21.37
CA GLU A 7 12.75 -17.23 21.99
C GLU A 7 11.54 -16.61 21.31
N GLN A 8 11.63 -15.31 20.97
CA GLN A 8 10.59 -14.63 20.18
C GLN A 8 10.39 -15.31 18.83
N LEU A 9 11.48 -15.65 18.14
CA LEU A 9 11.40 -16.31 16.84
C LEU A 9 10.82 -17.72 16.95
N MET A 10 11.03 -18.40 18.08
CA MET A 10 10.43 -19.71 18.34
C MET A 10 8.92 -19.63 18.47
N GLU A 11 8.39 -18.68 19.24
CA GLU A 11 6.95 -18.45 19.39
C GLU A 11 6.33 -18.06 18.03
N ASP A 12 6.94 -17.10 17.35
CA ASP A 12 6.47 -16.58 16.06
C ASP A 12 6.62 -17.59 14.91
N SER A 13 7.47 -18.61 15.05
CA SER A 13 7.72 -19.60 13.98
C SER A 13 6.46 -20.36 13.57
N SER A 14 5.56 -20.61 14.53
CA SER A 14 4.28 -21.29 14.28
C SER A 14 3.37 -20.41 13.41
N PHE A 15 3.32 -19.12 13.71
CA PHE A 15 2.55 -18.12 12.98
C PHE A 15 3.10 -17.91 11.57
N LEU A 16 4.43 -17.70 11.44
CA LEU A 16 5.10 -17.48 10.15
C LEU A 16 4.93 -18.64 9.16
N LYS A 17 4.87 -19.88 9.66
CA LYS A 17 4.64 -21.07 8.81
C LYS A 17 3.19 -21.21 8.33
N ALA A 18 2.24 -20.70 9.11
CA ALA A 18 0.81 -20.79 8.82
C ALA A 18 0.33 -19.62 7.95
N ASP A 19 1.01 -18.48 7.99
CA ASP A 19 0.61 -17.28 7.29
C ASP A 19 0.83 -17.41 5.77
N ARG A 20 -0.27 -17.33 5.02
CA ARG A 20 -0.27 -17.39 3.55
C ARG A 20 0.23 -16.09 2.91
N ARG A 21 0.37 -15.02 3.69
CA ARG A 21 0.85 -13.71 3.21
C ARG A 21 2.35 -13.72 2.90
N LEU A 22 3.08 -14.72 3.37
CA LEU A 22 4.48 -14.94 3.03
C LEU A 22 4.60 -15.72 1.71
N ASP A 23 4.40 -14.99 0.62
CA ASP A 23 4.62 -15.51 -0.73
C ASP A 23 6.10 -15.86 -0.97
N THR A 24 6.32 -16.76 -1.92
CA THR A 24 7.65 -17.21 -2.33
C THR A 24 8.59 -16.05 -2.68
N GLU A 25 8.07 -15.02 -3.36
CA GLU A 25 8.86 -13.84 -3.73
C GLU A 25 9.33 -13.02 -2.52
N LEU A 26 8.49 -12.90 -1.50
CA LEU A 26 8.81 -12.15 -0.28
C LEU A 26 9.85 -12.88 0.56
N VAL A 27 9.71 -14.20 0.68
CA VAL A 27 10.69 -15.06 1.34
C VAL A 27 12.04 -14.97 0.63
N ASP A 28 12.05 -14.99 -0.70
CA ASP A 28 13.26 -14.83 -1.51
C ASP A 28 13.94 -13.47 -1.29
N LYS A 29 13.17 -12.38 -1.19
CA LYS A 29 13.70 -11.04 -0.85
C LYS A 29 14.33 -11.02 0.53
N VAL A 30 13.68 -11.62 1.54
CA VAL A 30 14.23 -11.73 2.90
C VAL A 30 15.53 -12.53 2.89
N ILE A 31 15.58 -13.68 2.21
CA ILE A 31 16.81 -14.50 2.07
C ILE A 31 17.93 -13.69 1.41
N LEU A 32 17.61 -12.91 0.38
CA LEU A 32 18.58 -12.06 -0.29
C LEU A 32 19.13 -10.94 0.61
N GLN A 33 18.31 -10.33 1.47
CA GLN A 33 18.79 -9.35 2.44
C GLN A 33 19.78 -9.98 3.41
N LEU A 34 19.43 -11.14 3.96
CA LEU A 34 20.27 -11.85 4.91
C LEU A 34 21.59 -12.34 4.31
N ASN A 35 21.65 -12.53 2.99
CA ASN A 35 22.88 -12.90 2.29
C ASN A 35 23.74 -11.68 1.90
N ARG A 36 23.12 -10.59 1.40
CA ARG A 36 23.86 -9.49 0.77
C ARG A 36 24.17 -8.31 1.69
N ILE A 37 23.43 -8.15 2.77
CA ILE A 37 23.58 -7.00 3.67
C ILE A 37 24.51 -7.38 4.82
N TYR A 38 25.38 -6.45 5.21
CA TYR A 38 26.22 -6.63 6.39
C TYR A 38 25.40 -6.42 7.68
N PRO A 39 25.51 -7.32 8.68
CA PRO A 39 26.33 -8.54 8.69
C PRO A 39 25.74 -9.67 7.84
N GLN A 40 26.58 -10.37 7.07
CA GLN A 40 26.14 -11.49 6.24
C GLN A 40 25.71 -12.67 7.13
N ILE A 41 24.39 -12.85 7.25
CA ILE A 41 23.79 -13.90 8.07
C ILE A 41 23.76 -15.22 7.32
N LEU A 42 23.40 -15.23 6.04
CA LEU A 42 23.39 -16.45 5.23
C LEU A 42 24.58 -16.46 4.29
N THR A 43 25.23 -17.61 4.12
CA THR A 43 26.23 -17.78 3.06
C THR A 43 25.53 -17.94 1.70
N ASP A 44 26.23 -17.68 0.59
CA ASP A 44 25.65 -17.86 -0.76
C ASP A 44 25.14 -19.29 -1.00
N LYS A 45 25.81 -20.29 -0.41
CA LYS A 45 25.40 -21.71 -0.47
C LYS A 45 24.10 -21.97 0.28
N GLU A 46 23.93 -21.35 1.45
CA GLU A 46 22.68 -21.46 2.23
C GLU A 46 21.54 -20.71 1.54
N ALA A 47 21.82 -19.50 1.06
CA ALA A 47 20.82 -18.67 0.38
C ALA A 47 20.31 -19.35 -0.90
N THR A 48 21.18 -19.98 -1.69
CA THR A 48 20.75 -20.76 -2.87
C THR A 48 19.93 -21.98 -2.47
N LYS A 49 20.31 -22.69 -1.40
CA LYS A 49 19.54 -23.83 -0.86
C LYS A 49 18.11 -23.43 -0.45
N PHE A 50 17.94 -22.32 0.27
CA PHE A 50 16.63 -21.88 0.74
C PHE A 50 15.75 -21.28 -0.37
N ARG A 51 16.31 -21.00 -1.55
CA ARG A 51 15.59 -20.48 -2.72
C ARG A 51 15.19 -21.55 -3.73
N ASN A 52 15.49 -22.82 -3.46
CA ASN A 52 15.10 -23.93 -4.33
C ASN A 52 13.57 -24.04 -4.45
N LEU A 53 13.03 -23.90 -5.67
CA LEU A 53 11.58 -23.92 -5.92
C LEU A 53 10.96 -25.32 -5.87
N ASP A 54 11.79 -26.37 -5.87
CA ASP A 54 11.34 -27.77 -5.77
C ASP A 54 10.71 -28.10 -4.41
N VAL A 55 11.01 -27.29 -3.38
CA VAL A 55 10.51 -27.48 -2.01
C VAL A 55 9.44 -26.43 -1.70
N PRO A 56 8.29 -26.82 -1.11
CA PRO A 56 7.23 -25.87 -0.80
C PRO A 56 7.70 -24.80 0.20
N THR A 57 7.21 -23.57 0.03
CA THR A 57 7.68 -22.37 0.73
C THR A 57 7.55 -22.45 2.25
N ASN A 58 6.50 -23.09 2.76
CA ASN A 58 6.30 -23.30 4.19
C ASN A 58 7.40 -24.18 4.82
N VAL A 59 7.84 -25.23 4.12
CA VAL A 59 8.92 -26.12 4.58
C VAL A 59 10.25 -25.37 4.53
N ARG A 60 10.53 -24.65 3.44
CA ARG A 60 11.75 -23.84 3.29
C ARG A 60 11.86 -22.78 4.38
N LEU A 61 10.78 -22.05 4.65
CA LEU A 61 10.73 -21.05 5.71
C LEU A 61 10.93 -21.71 7.07
N GLY A 62 10.32 -22.87 7.30
CA GLY A 62 10.52 -23.62 8.53
C GLY A 62 11.98 -24.01 8.76
N GLU A 63 12.65 -24.54 7.74
CA GLU A 63 14.09 -24.86 7.81
C GLU A 63 14.93 -23.60 8.03
N LEU A 64 14.64 -22.51 7.31
CA LEU A 64 15.34 -21.23 7.47
C LEU A 64 15.25 -20.71 8.91
N LEU A 65 14.06 -20.71 9.50
CA LEU A 65 13.84 -20.24 10.87
C LEU A 65 14.64 -21.08 11.88
N THR A 66 14.63 -22.41 11.74
CA THR A 66 15.45 -23.28 12.61
C THR A 66 16.95 -23.08 12.41
N HIS A 67 17.37 -22.76 11.19
CA HIS A 67 18.77 -22.46 10.88
C HIS A 67 19.22 -21.15 11.55
N LEU A 68 18.38 -20.11 11.48
CA LEU A 68 18.64 -18.81 12.11
C LEU A 68 18.72 -18.92 13.64
N GLN A 69 17.83 -19.70 14.26
CA GLN A 69 17.88 -19.98 15.70
C GLN A 69 19.19 -20.62 16.14
N ARG A 70 19.70 -21.59 15.36
CA ARG A 70 21.00 -22.23 15.64
C ARG A 70 22.20 -21.31 15.42
N LYS A 71 22.06 -20.30 14.56
CA LYS A 71 23.14 -19.39 14.19
C LYS A 71 23.39 -18.30 15.24
N GLY A 72 22.36 -17.98 16.04
CA GLY A 72 22.47 -17.09 17.19
C GLY A 72 21.49 -15.91 17.17
N GLU A 73 21.52 -15.09 18.22
CA GLU A 73 20.59 -13.96 18.37
C GLU A 73 20.72 -12.92 17.26
N GLU A 74 21.94 -12.61 16.82
CA GLU A 74 22.17 -11.60 15.77
C GLU A 74 21.51 -12.00 14.44
N ALA A 75 21.47 -13.30 14.13
CA ALA A 75 20.76 -13.81 12.96
C ALA A 75 19.24 -13.64 13.09
N CYS A 76 18.70 -13.85 14.29
CA CYS A 76 17.28 -13.65 14.58
C CYS A 76 16.89 -12.17 14.51
N ARG A 77 17.75 -11.28 15.04
CA ARG A 77 17.57 -9.82 14.99
C ARG A 77 17.53 -9.30 13.55
N GLU A 78 18.51 -9.68 12.73
CA GLU A 78 18.54 -9.28 11.32
C GLU A 78 17.41 -9.90 10.51
N PHE A 79 16.93 -11.10 10.86
CA PHE A 79 15.72 -11.66 10.26
C PHE A 79 14.49 -10.77 10.54
N TYR A 80 14.27 -10.34 11.78
CA TYR A 80 13.19 -9.40 12.10
C TYR A 80 13.34 -8.08 11.38
N ARG A 81 14.58 -7.59 11.22
CA ARG A 81 14.87 -6.38 10.44
C ARG A 81 14.52 -6.56 8.96
N ALA A 82 14.92 -7.67 8.36
CA ALA A 82 14.57 -8.00 6.98
C ALA A 82 13.05 -8.19 6.79
N LEU A 83 12.39 -8.85 7.75
CA LEU A 83 10.94 -9.03 7.74
C LEU A 83 10.22 -7.68 7.82
N HIS A 84 10.67 -6.76 8.68
CA HIS A 84 10.10 -5.42 8.76
C HIS A 84 10.25 -4.63 7.45
N LEU A 85 11.40 -4.75 6.77
CA LEU A 85 11.66 -4.02 5.53
C LEU A 85 10.88 -4.57 4.32
N HIS A 86 10.73 -5.89 4.21
CA HIS A 86 10.14 -6.52 3.03
C HIS A 86 8.69 -6.96 3.22
N VAL A 87 8.28 -7.17 4.47
CA VAL A 87 6.97 -7.71 4.84
C VAL A 87 6.45 -7.03 6.11
N GLU A 88 6.37 -5.71 6.06
CA GLU A 88 5.95 -4.85 7.17
C GLU A 88 4.63 -5.33 7.80
N GLU A 89 3.67 -5.73 6.98
CA GLU A 89 2.35 -6.14 7.47
C GLU A 89 2.37 -7.46 8.27
N VAL A 90 3.26 -8.39 7.92
CA VAL A 90 3.44 -9.64 8.67
C VAL A 90 4.19 -9.36 9.96
N TYR A 91 5.23 -8.52 9.89
CA TYR A 91 6.02 -8.10 11.05
C TYR A 91 5.15 -7.48 12.16
N TYR A 92 4.21 -6.61 11.84
CA TYR A 92 3.32 -6.02 12.85
C TYR A 92 2.23 -6.98 13.37
N SER A 93 1.90 -8.01 12.59
CA SER A 93 0.92 -9.03 13.02
C SER A 93 1.51 -10.15 13.88
N LEU A 94 2.83 -10.12 14.14
CA LEU A 94 3.49 -11.14 14.93
C LEU A 94 2.96 -11.18 16.38
N PRO A 95 2.69 -12.36 16.94
CA PRO A 95 2.25 -12.54 18.32
C PRO A 95 3.14 -11.80 19.33
N THR A 96 4.46 -11.89 19.19
CA THR A 96 5.41 -11.21 20.08
C THR A 96 5.30 -9.68 20.02
N ARG A 97 5.00 -9.11 18.83
CA ARG A 97 4.82 -7.66 18.64
C ARG A 97 3.48 -7.17 19.16
N LEU A 98 2.43 -7.97 18.99
CA LEU A 98 1.12 -7.66 19.54
C LEU A 98 1.18 -7.66 21.07
N ARG A 99 1.76 -8.70 21.69
CA ARG A 99 1.92 -8.77 23.15
C ARG A 99 2.75 -7.61 23.71
N LEU A 100 3.84 -7.24 23.03
CA LEU A 100 4.65 -6.09 23.41
C LEU A 100 3.84 -4.79 23.36
N ARG A 101 3.02 -4.60 22.31
CA ARG A 101 2.18 -3.40 22.20
C ARG A 101 1.06 -3.37 23.24
N ASP A 102 0.40 -4.50 23.46
CA ASP A 102 -0.67 -4.63 24.45
C ASP A 102 -0.14 -4.38 25.88
N SER A 103 1.12 -4.72 26.14
CA SER A 103 1.77 -4.44 27.44
C SER A 103 2.12 -2.97 27.66
N LEU A 104 2.39 -2.23 26.58
CA LEU A 104 2.77 -0.81 26.63
C LEU A 104 1.55 0.12 26.62
N ASP A 105 0.40 -0.34 26.11
CA ASP A 105 -0.75 0.52 25.91
C ASP A 105 -2.09 -0.25 25.98
N PRO A 106 -2.67 -0.47 27.19
CA PRO A 106 -3.91 -1.23 27.37
C PRO A 106 -5.15 -0.59 26.72
N LEU A 107 -5.06 0.65 26.25
CA LEU A 107 -6.19 1.45 25.74
C LEU A 107 -6.16 1.66 24.22
N THR A 108 -5.09 1.24 23.54
CA THR A 108 -4.98 1.40 22.10
C THR A 108 -5.45 0.11 21.43
N SER A 109 -6.76 0.03 21.18
CA SER A 109 -7.42 -1.02 20.39
C SER A 109 -6.59 -1.41 19.16
N PRO A 110 -6.60 -2.69 18.72
CA PRO A 110 -5.72 -3.17 17.67
C PRO A 110 -5.97 -2.32 16.43
N SER A 111 -4.97 -1.55 16.02
CA SER A 111 -4.93 -1.03 14.67
C SER A 111 -4.77 -2.26 13.77
N VAL A 112 -5.89 -2.92 13.48
CA VAL A 112 -6.07 -3.70 12.26
C VAL A 112 -5.74 -2.68 11.19
N ILE A 113 -4.48 -2.76 10.77
CA ILE A 113 -3.81 -1.88 9.83
C ILE A 113 -4.80 -1.70 8.71
N GLN A 114 -5.23 -0.44 8.52
CA GLN A 114 -6.02 -0.02 7.39
C GLN A 114 -5.46 -0.77 6.19
N GLN A 115 -6.23 -1.73 5.67
CA GLN A 115 -6.02 -2.21 4.32
C GLN A 115 -5.79 -0.95 3.51
N ARG A 116 -4.58 -0.84 2.95
CA ARG A 116 -4.25 0.11 1.90
C ARG A 116 -5.13 -0.25 0.70
N TYR A 117 -6.43 0.02 0.81
CA TYR A 117 -7.21 0.47 -0.31
C TYR A 117 -6.58 1.81 -0.66
N VAL A 118 -5.53 1.75 -1.49
CA VAL A 118 -5.08 2.87 -2.32
C VAL A 118 -6.19 3.15 -3.33
N LEU A 119 -7.41 3.36 -2.87
CA LEU A 119 -8.45 4.02 -3.62
C LEU A 119 -8.16 5.49 -3.45
N ASN A 120 -7.16 5.95 -4.22
CA ASN A 120 -7.02 7.32 -4.69
C ASN A 120 -7.16 8.38 -3.57
N ASP A 121 -6.05 9.01 -3.14
CA ASP A 121 -6.05 10.16 -2.21
C ASP A 121 -6.96 11.35 -2.62
N ARG A 122 -7.63 11.25 -3.76
CA ARG A 122 -8.76 12.09 -4.13
C ARG A 122 -10.00 11.54 -3.45
N GLY A 123 -10.28 12.07 -2.26
CA GLY A 123 -11.39 11.68 -1.38
C GLY A 123 -12.77 11.57 -2.08
N PRO A 124 -13.81 11.11 -1.36
CA PRO A 124 -15.12 10.72 -1.91
C PRO A 124 -15.80 11.77 -2.81
N LEU A 125 -15.41 13.04 -2.70
CA LEU A 125 -15.82 14.13 -3.59
C LEU A 125 -15.42 13.94 -5.06
N PHE A 126 -14.29 13.27 -5.35
CA PHE A 126 -13.85 13.02 -6.73
C PHE A 126 -14.77 12.00 -7.42
N PHE A 127 -15.16 10.94 -6.72
CA PHE A 127 -16.13 9.97 -7.22
C PHE A 127 -17.51 10.59 -7.42
N LEU A 128 -17.93 11.49 -6.52
CA LEU A 128 -19.20 12.21 -6.65
C LEU A 128 -19.18 13.18 -7.84
N GLY A 129 -18.05 13.85 -8.07
CA GLY A 129 -17.85 14.74 -9.22
C GLY A 129 -17.87 14.00 -10.56
N SER A 130 -17.16 12.87 -10.67
CA SER A 130 -17.15 12.06 -11.90
C SER A 130 -18.50 11.43 -12.19
N PHE A 131 -19.20 10.93 -11.17
CA PHE A 131 -20.55 10.39 -11.31
C PHE A 131 -21.56 11.47 -11.69
N SER A 132 -21.51 12.65 -11.06
CA SER A 132 -22.36 13.80 -11.41
C SER A 132 -22.15 14.25 -12.86
N PHE A 133 -20.90 14.31 -13.32
CA PHE A 133 -20.58 14.64 -14.70
C PHE A 133 -21.15 13.61 -15.69
N ALA A 134 -20.96 12.32 -15.43
CA ALA A 134 -21.48 11.25 -16.27
C ALA A 134 -23.01 11.25 -16.33
N VAL A 135 -23.69 11.41 -15.18
CA VAL A 135 -25.15 11.51 -15.11
C VAL A 135 -25.66 12.76 -15.82
N GLY A 136 -24.96 13.89 -15.70
CA GLY A 136 -25.28 15.13 -16.43
C GLY A 136 -25.20 14.95 -17.95
N ILE A 137 -24.14 14.30 -18.45
CA ILE A 137 -24.00 13.98 -19.88
C ILE A 137 -25.09 13.01 -20.33
N ALA A 138 -25.41 11.98 -19.53
CA ALA A 138 -26.46 11.01 -19.84
C ALA A 138 -27.85 11.67 -19.91
N LEU A 139 -28.16 12.59 -18.99
CA LEU A 139 -29.41 13.35 -19.00
C LEU A 139 -29.50 14.29 -20.21
N LEU A 140 -28.41 14.98 -20.58
CA LEU A 140 -28.37 15.79 -21.79
C LEU A 140 -28.61 14.95 -23.04
N TYR A 141 -28.00 13.76 -23.11
CA TYR A 141 -28.18 12.85 -24.22
C TYR A 141 -29.63 12.35 -24.30
N TYR A 142 -30.19 11.89 -23.18
CA TYR A 142 -31.57 11.44 -23.09
C TYR A 142 -32.59 12.53 -23.44
N TYR A 143 -32.38 13.75 -22.93
CA TYR A 143 -33.28 14.86 -23.23
C TYR A 143 -33.14 15.33 -24.68
N SER A 144 -31.93 15.26 -25.25
CA SER A 144 -31.70 15.52 -26.67
C SER A 144 -32.41 14.50 -27.55
N GLU A 145 -32.37 13.21 -27.21
CA GLU A 145 -33.10 12.16 -27.92
C GLU A 145 -34.61 12.37 -27.84
N SER A 146 -35.14 12.69 -26.66
CA SER A 146 -36.59 12.95 -26.49
C SER A 146 -37.08 14.21 -27.22
N LYS A 147 -36.20 15.18 -27.50
CA LYS A 147 -36.51 16.37 -28.29
C LYS A 147 -36.23 16.20 -29.79
N LEU A 148 -35.48 15.18 -30.20
CA LEU A 148 -35.14 14.92 -31.61
C LEU A 148 -36.19 14.05 -32.33
N SER A 149 -37.18 13.49 -31.63
CA SER A 149 -38.38 12.92 -32.27
C SER A 149 -39.40 13.99 -32.73
N GLY A 150 -39.13 15.28 -32.51
CA GLY A 150 -40.10 16.35 -32.77
C GLY A 150 -39.47 17.68 -33.15
N GLY A 151 -38.80 17.73 -34.30
CA GLY A 151 -38.69 18.95 -35.09
C GLY A 151 -37.41 19.79 -34.95
N SER A 152 -36.79 20.01 -36.12
CA SER A 152 -35.90 21.11 -36.49
C SER A 152 -34.54 21.25 -35.81
N ARG A 153 -33.51 20.91 -36.58
CA ARG A 153 -32.08 20.99 -36.31
C ARG A 153 -31.51 22.42 -36.48
N ALA A 154 -32.30 23.45 -36.25
CA ALA A 154 -31.91 24.82 -36.58
C ALA A 154 -32.54 25.85 -35.63
N LEU A 155 -32.08 25.93 -34.38
CA LEU A 155 -32.14 27.14 -33.54
C LEU A 155 -31.48 26.87 -32.19
N GLY A 156 -30.49 27.69 -31.82
CA GLY A 156 -30.23 27.93 -30.40
C GLY A 156 -28.81 27.78 -29.88
N MET A 157 -27.77 27.80 -30.71
CA MET A 157 -26.44 28.28 -30.32
C MET A 157 -26.47 29.80 -30.00
N ALA A 158 -27.38 30.23 -29.12
CA ALA A 158 -27.66 31.64 -28.83
C ALA A 158 -27.80 31.95 -27.32
N ALA A 159 -27.35 31.05 -26.44
CA ALA A 159 -27.30 31.30 -24.99
C ALA A 159 -25.89 31.21 -24.39
N LEU A 160 -24.84 31.36 -25.21
CA LEU A 160 -23.47 31.65 -24.76
C LEU A 160 -23.30 33.17 -24.50
N GLY A 161 -24.19 33.71 -23.65
CA GLY A 161 -24.23 35.12 -23.26
C GLY A 161 -23.25 35.49 -22.14
N LEU A 162 -22.03 34.94 -22.15
CA LEU A 162 -21.05 35.15 -21.07
C LEU A 162 -19.60 35.30 -21.56
N LYS A 163 -19.40 35.77 -22.80
CA LYS A 163 -18.06 35.91 -23.40
C LYS A 163 -17.69 37.32 -23.89
N ARG A 164 -18.39 38.38 -23.45
CA ARG A 164 -18.00 39.77 -23.79
C ARG A 164 -17.83 40.73 -22.61
N LYS A 165 -18.13 40.34 -21.36
CA LYS A 165 -17.90 41.20 -20.18
C LYS A 165 -16.76 40.78 -19.24
N ALA A 166 -16.13 39.62 -19.46
CA ALA A 166 -14.97 39.22 -18.67
C ALA A 166 -13.63 39.76 -19.21
N GLN A 167 -13.61 40.25 -20.45
CA GLN A 167 -12.39 40.79 -21.06
C GLN A 167 -12.07 42.22 -20.61
N GLU A 168 -13.06 42.99 -20.14
CA GLU A 168 -12.81 44.33 -19.58
C GLU A 168 -12.34 44.30 -18.12
N VAL A 169 -12.71 43.28 -17.34
CA VAL A 169 -12.27 43.14 -15.94
C VAL A 169 -10.83 42.59 -15.85
N LEU A 170 -10.39 41.81 -16.84
CA LEU A 170 -9.02 41.29 -16.90
C LEU A 170 -7.98 42.32 -17.37
N ILE A 171 -8.39 43.41 -18.03
CA ILE A 171 -7.46 44.47 -18.47
C ILE A 171 -7.13 45.44 -17.32
N TRP A 172 -8.03 45.64 -16.35
CA TRP A 172 -7.78 46.55 -15.23
C TRP A 172 -6.73 46.02 -14.23
N TYR A 173 -6.58 44.69 -14.10
CA TYR A 173 -5.59 44.10 -13.20
C TYR A 173 -4.18 43.99 -13.80
N THR A 174 -4.03 44.17 -15.11
CA THR A 174 -2.72 44.08 -15.79
C THR A 174 -2.00 45.42 -15.91
N GLU A 175 -2.68 46.56 -15.70
CA GLU A 175 -2.05 47.89 -15.76
C GLU A 175 -1.46 48.37 -14.42
N GLU A 176 -1.89 47.85 -13.26
CA GLU A 176 -1.32 48.26 -11.96
C GLU A 176 0.01 47.57 -11.61
N SER A 177 0.45 46.58 -12.39
CA SER A 177 1.76 45.91 -12.21
C SER A 177 2.91 46.54 -13.01
N PHE A 178 2.68 47.64 -13.73
CA PHE A 178 3.71 48.33 -14.51
C PHE A 178 3.64 49.86 -14.35
N ILE A 179 3.84 50.39 -13.14
CA ILE A 179 4.57 51.67 -12.94
C ILE A 179 5.26 51.59 -11.57
N LYS A 180 6.58 51.67 -11.63
CA LYS A 180 7.49 52.00 -10.53
C LYS A 180 7.58 53.52 -10.41
#